data_AF-A0A6A5FZN3-F1
#
_entry.id   AF-A0A6A5FZN3-F1
#
_cell.length_a   1.000
_cell.length_b   1.000
_cell.length_c   1.000
_cell.angle_alpha   90.00
_cell.angle_beta   90.00
_cell.angle_gamma   90.00
#
_symmetry.space_group_name_H-M   'P 1'
#
loop_
_entity.id
_entity.type
_entity.pdbx_description
1 polymer ?
#
loop_
_entity_poly.entity_id
_entity_poly.type
_entity_poly.pdbx_seq_one_letter_code
_entity_poly.pdbx_strand_id
1 'polypeptide(L)'
;MVYDGGHYIVVDSPSATDVHSKELMLKGIASRNIAPGEIQYVVTTHGHPDHFGQGNFFPNARHFFGSYEYSDTNFISTELHTKDIMQLTANVQLWNTPGHTAQDVTVMVHNVSCCGIIAVAGK
;
A
#
# COMPACT_ATOMS: atom_id res chain seq x y z
N MET A 1 2.38 7.74 -2.54
CA MET A 1 3.43 7.23 -1.63
C MET A 1 3.41 8.04 -0.35
N VAL A 2 3.47 7.35 0.78
CA VAL A 2 3.53 7.93 2.13
C VAL A 2 4.92 7.65 2.72
N TYR A 3 5.43 8.57 3.54
CA TYR A 3 6.63 8.35 4.34
C TYR A 3 6.32 8.64 5.80
N ASP A 4 6.51 7.66 6.67
CA ASP A 4 6.28 7.80 8.11
C ASP A 4 7.25 6.93 8.90
N GLY A 5 7.86 7.50 9.95
CA GLY A 5 8.73 6.78 10.88
C GLY A 5 9.86 5.97 10.21
N GLY A 6 10.45 6.47 9.13
CA GLY A 6 11.51 5.76 8.39
C GLY A 6 11.02 4.76 7.34
N HIS A 7 9.71 4.61 7.13
CA HIS A 7 9.13 3.65 6.20
C HIS A 7 8.50 4.37 5.00
N TYR A 8 8.88 3.96 3.80
CA TYR A 8 8.19 4.30 2.56
C TYR A 8 7.07 3.29 2.29
N ILE A 9 5.89 3.84 2.00
CA ILE A 9 4.66 3.08 1.82
C ILE A 9 4.08 3.42 0.45
N VAL A 10 3.99 2.41 -0.41
CA VAL A 10 3.27 2.49 -1.67
C VAL A 10 1.86 1.99 -1.45
N VAL A 11 0.88 2.73 -1.94
CA VAL A 11 -0.54 2.35 -1.89
C VAL A 11 -0.99 2.22 -3.33
N ASP A 12 -1.39 1.02 -3.70
CA ASP A 12 -1.65 0.53 -5.05
C ASP A 12 -0.48 0.65 -6.03
N SER A 13 -0.61 -0.09 -7.12
CA SER A 13 0.27 -0.01 -8.28
C SER A 13 -0.54 -0.28 -9.55
N PRO A 14 -0.17 0.34 -10.69
CA PRO A 14 -0.95 0.21 -11.91
C PRO A 14 -0.98 -1.23 -12.41
N SER A 15 -1.86 -1.51 -13.38
CA SER A 15 -1.94 -2.85 -13.97
C SER A 15 -0.61 -3.30 -14.58
N ALA A 16 -0.39 -4.61 -14.65
CA ALA A 16 0.81 -5.19 -15.23
C ALA A 16 1.04 -4.79 -16.70
N THR A 17 -0.05 -4.43 -17.41
CA THR A 17 -0.06 -4.06 -18.83
C THR A 17 -0.04 -2.55 -19.06
N ASP A 18 -0.27 -1.72 -18.05
CA ASP A 18 -0.20 -0.27 -18.16
C ASP A 18 1.25 0.22 -18.01
N VAL A 19 1.99 0.12 -19.11
CA VAL A 19 3.39 0.55 -19.20
C VAL A 19 3.53 2.04 -18.90
N HIS A 20 2.58 2.88 -19.32
CA HIS A 20 2.67 4.33 -19.15
C HIS A 20 2.60 4.72 -17.67
N SER A 21 1.57 4.25 -16.97
CA SER A 21 1.41 4.53 -15.54
C SER A 21 2.51 3.88 -14.71
N LYS A 22 3.01 2.70 -15.11
CA LYS A 22 4.19 2.08 -14.50
C LYS A 22 5.41 3.00 -14.58
N GLU A 23 5.72 3.57 -15.75
CA GLU A 23 6.85 4.50 -15.89
C GLU A 23 6.66 5.78 -15.07
N LEU A 24 5.44 6.32 -14.99
CA LEU A 24 5.14 7.47 -14.14
C LEU A 24 5.34 7.16 -12.65
N MET A 25 4.89 5.97 -12.20
CA MET A 25 5.08 5.51 -10.84
C MET A 25 6.58 5.41 -10.49
N LEU A 26 7.37 4.74 -11.34
CA LEU A 26 8.82 4.56 -11.12
C LEU A 26 9.56 5.90 -11.14
N LYS A 27 9.22 6.82 -12.05
CA LYS A 27 9.76 8.20 -12.05
C LYS A 27 9.39 8.95 -10.78
N GLY A 28 8.15 8.80 -10.30
CA GLY A 28 7.69 9.40 -9.05
C GLY A 28 8.49 8.93 -7.83
N ILE A 29 8.81 7.64 -7.76
CA ILE A 29 9.66 7.07 -6.72
C ILE A 29 11.10 7.60 -6.85
N ALA A 30 11.68 7.52 -8.05
CA ALA A 30 13.05 7.96 -8.32
C ALA A 30 13.26 9.47 -8.07
N SER A 31 12.24 10.31 -8.29
CA SER A 31 12.30 11.75 -8.02
C SER A 31 12.57 12.11 -6.56
N ARG A 32 12.44 11.13 -5.65
CA ARG A 32 12.72 11.26 -4.22
C ARG A 32 14.05 10.61 -3.82
N ASN A 33 14.87 10.21 -4.80
CA ASN A 33 16.13 9.48 -4.61
C ASN A 33 15.95 8.16 -3.86
N ILE A 34 14.88 7.43 -4.18
CA ILE A 34 14.54 6.13 -3.60
C ILE A 34 14.54 5.10 -4.73
N ALA A 35 15.14 3.94 -4.51
CA ALA A 35 15.02 2.78 -5.36
C ALA A 35 13.79 1.94 -4.98
N PRO A 36 13.11 1.27 -5.93
CA PRO A 36 11.96 0.41 -5.61
C PRO A 36 12.23 -0.65 -4.54
N GLY A 37 13.45 -1.20 -4.48
CA GLY A 37 13.86 -2.15 -3.44
C GLY A 37 14.02 -1.56 -2.03
N GLU A 38 13.94 -0.24 -1.88
CA GLU A 38 13.98 0.46 -0.59
C GLU A 38 12.58 0.76 -0.03
N ILE A 39 11.51 0.35 -0.72
CA ILE A 39 10.14 0.43 -0.21
C ILE A 39 9.94 -0.65 0.85
N GLN A 40 9.45 -0.26 2.04
CA GLN A 40 9.21 -1.20 3.14
C GLN A 40 7.81 -1.81 3.07
N TYR A 41 6.79 -1.04 2.67
CA TYR A 41 5.40 -1.50 2.67
C TYR A 41 4.71 -1.22 1.34
N VAL A 42 3.97 -2.20 0.85
CA VAL A 42 3.07 -2.07 -0.30
C VAL A 42 1.67 -2.47 0.17
N VAL A 43 0.69 -1.61 -0.03
CA VAL A 43 -0.70 -1.87 0.33
C VAL A 43 -1.53 -1.89 -0.95
N THR A 44 -2.16 -3.03 -1.23
CA THR A 44 -3.17 -3.16 -2.28
C THR A 44 -4.53 -2.89 -1.65
N THR A 45 -5.19 -1.81 -2.07
CA THR A 45 -6.50 -1.41 -1.53
C THR A 45 -7.57 -2.45 -1.85
N HIS A 46 -7.55 -3.04 -3.05
CA HIS A 46 -8.45 -4.12 -3.43
C HIS A 46 -7.94 -4.96 -4.62
N GLY A 47 -8.62 -6.08 -4.88
CA GLY A 47 -8.15 -7.14 -5.79
C GLY A 47 -8.40 -6.90 -7.29
N HIS A 48 -8.51 -5.66 -7.75
CA HIS A 48 -8.63 -5.39 -9.19
C HIS A 48 -7.26 -5.23 -9.88
N PRO A 49 -7.11 -5.73 -11.13
CA PRO A 49 -5.80 -5.80 -11.79
C PRO A 49 -5.05 -4.48 -11.90
N ASP A 50 -5.76 -3.35 -11.90
CA ASP A 50 -5.21 -1.99 -11.96
C ASP A 50 -4.70 -1.44 -10.62
N HIS A 51 -4.74 -2.24 -9.55
CA HIS A 51 -4.28 -1.86 -8.21
C HIS A 51 -3.08 -2.65 -7.68
N PHE A 52 -2.71 -3.79 -8.29
CA PHE A 52 -1.62 -4.65 -7.77
C PHE A 52 -0.60 -5.12 -8.83
N GLY A 53 -0.66 -4.59 -10.05
CA GLY A 53 0.04 -5.16 -11.19
C GLY A 53 1.58 -5.05 -11.16
N GLN A 54 2.15 -4.20 -10.31
CA GLN A 54 3.60 -3.94 -10.27
C GLN A 54 4.27 -4.34 -8.95
N GLY A 55 3.67 -5.25 -8.17
CA GLY A 55 4.22 -5.69 -6.88
C GLY A 55 5.65 -6.24 -6.95
N ASN A 56 6.06 -6.81 -8.09
CA ASN A 56 7.41 -7.35 -8.30
C ASN A 56 8.53 -6.31 -8.30
N PHE A 57 8.23 -5.02 -8.46
CA PHE A 57 9.22 -3.95 -8.32
C PHE A 57 9.63 -3.70 -6.86
N PHE A 58 8.86 -4.23 -5.90
CA PHE A 58 9.07 -4.00 -4.46
C PHE A 58 9.39 -5.33 -3.74
N PRO A 59 10.46 -6.05 -4.12
CA PRO A 59 10.71 -7.41 -3.64
C PRO A 59 11.06 -7.50 -2.15
N ASN A 60 11.54 -6.40 -1.55
CA ASN A 60 11.92 -6.34 -0.14
C ASN A 60 10.79 -5.81 0.76
N ALA A 61 9.65 -5.42 0.17
CA ALA A 61 8.53 -4.88 0.92
C ALA A 61 7.71 -6.00 1.56
N ARG A 62 7.08 -5.71 2.70
CA ARG A 62 5.92 -6.47 3.17
C ARG A 62 4.70 -5.97 2.40
N HIS A 63 4.00 -6.90 1.76
CA HIS A 63 2.82 -6.60 0.95
C HIS A 63 1.56 -6.90 1.75
N PHE A 64 0.58 -6.01 1.68
CA PHE A 64 -0.70 -6.11 2.39
C PHE A 64 -1.84 -6.14 1.39
N PHE A 65 -2.76 -7.10 1.55
CA PHE A 65 -4.00 -7.19 0.77
C PHE A 65 -5.11 -7.80 1.64
N GLY A 66 -6.18 -7.03 1.88
CA GLY A 66 -7.22 -7.41 2.83
C GLY A 66 -6.64 -7.74 4.20
N SER A 67 -6.99 -8.91 4.74
CA SER A 67 -6.48 -9.41 6.02
C SER A 67 -5.16 -10.18 5.93
N TYR A 68 -4.42 -10.06 4.82
CA TYR A 68 -3.17 -10.78 4.60
C TYR A 68 -1.99 -9.84 4.53
N GLU A 69 -0.88 -10.34 5.06
CA GLU A 69 0.46 -9.83 4.82
C GLU A 69 1.30 -10.93 4.19
N TYR A 70 2.11 -10.57 3.20
CA TYR A 70 3.03 -11.51 2.59
C TYR A 70 4.37 -10.87 2.19
N SER A 71 5.40 -11.70 2.21
CA SER A 71 6.75 -11.35 1.75
C SER A 71 7.45 -12.63 1.31
N ASP A 72 7.96 -12.62 0.08
CA ASP A 72 8.52 -13.82 -0.57
C ASP A 72 7.51 -14.99 -0.54
N THR A 73 7.86 -16.10 0.12
CA THR A 73 7.02 -17.30 0.24
C THR A 73 6.25 -17.38 1.56
N ASN A 74 6.35 -16.34 2.40
CA ASN A 74 5.66 -16.27 3.69
C ASN A 74 4.36 -15.50 3.56
N PHE A 75 3.27 -16.10 4.05
CA PHE A 75 1.92 -15.53 4.03
C PHE A 75 1.31 -15.68 5.43
N ILE A 76 0.87 -14.58 6.03
CA ILE A 76 0.28 -14.58 7.37
C ILE A 76 -1.03 -13.79 7.36
N SER A 77 -1.93 -14.13 8.28
CA SER A 77 -3.11 -13.30 8.57
C SER A 77 -2.73 -12.16 9.50
N THR A 78 -3.26 -10.97 9.24
CA THR A 78 -3.03 -9.79 10.08
C THR A 78 -4.15 -9.59 11.09
N GLU A 79 -4.01 -8.56 11.93
CA GLU A 79 -5.06 -8.18 12.89
C GLU A 79 -6.40 -7.85 12.20
N LEU A 80 -6.37 -7.44 10.94
CA LEU A 80 -7.57 -7.16 10.14
C LEU A 80 -8.46 -8.38 9.89
N HIS A 81 -7.98 -9.59 10.21
CA HIS A 81 -8.82 -10.79 10.16
C HIS A 81 -9.91 -10.80 11.25
N THR A 82 -9.67 -10.10 12.37
CA THR A 82 -10.57 -10.10 13.54
C THR A 82 -10.92 -8.71 14.05
N LYS A 83 -10.26 -7.66 13.53
CA LYS A 83 -10.48 -6.26 13.88
C LYS A 83 -10.74 -5.45 12.62
N ASP A 84 -11.35 -4.29 12.79
CA ASP A 84 -11.59 -3.36 11.67
C ASP A 84 -10.37 -2.48 11.36
N ILE A 85 -9.41 -2.38 12.28
CA ILE A 85 -8.25 -1.48 12.16
C ILE A 85 -6.97 -2.21 12.58
N MET A 86 -5.91 -1.97 11.82
CA MET A 86 -4.54 -2.39 12.12
C MET A 86 -3.60 -1.18 12.05
N GLN A 87 -2.69 -1.07 13.01
CA GLN A 87 -1.63 -0.06 12.98
C GLN A 87 -0.47 -0.53 12.10
N LEU A 88 -0.09 0.25 11.08
CA LEU A 88 1.02 -0.07 10.18
C LEU A 88 2.32 0.63 10.61
N THR A 89 2.25 1.92 10.92
CA THR A 89 3.35 2.74 11.49
C THR A 89 2.80 3.66 12.58
N ALA A 90 3.58 4.60 13.13
CA ALA A 90 3.08 5.51 14.17
C ALA A 90 1.88 6.35 13.72
N ASN A 91 1.87 6.82 12.47
CA ASN A 91 0.82 7.69 11.93
C ASN A 91 0.00 7.04 10.81
N VAL A 92 0.26 5.77 10.44
CA VAL A 92 -0.46 5.09 9.37
C VAL A 92 -1.21 3.88 9.88
N GLN A 93 -2.50 3.79 9.53
CA GLN A 93 -3.38 2.67 9.83
C GLN A 93 -3.97 2.09 8.55
N LEU A 94 -4.30 0.80 8.61
CA LEU A 94 -5.12 0.12 7.61
C LEU A 94 -6.49 -0.14 8.21
N TRP A 95 -7.54 0.25 7.50
CA TRP A 95 -8.92 0.08 7.92
C TRP A 95 -9.61 -0.88 6.95
N ASN A 96 -10.29 -1.90 7.46
CA ASN A 96 -11.23 -2.67 6.67
C ASN A 96 -12.38 -1.75 6.26
N THR A 97 -12.58 -1.59 4.95
CA THR A 97 -13.65 -0.77 4.38
C THR A 97 -14.39 -1.55 3.30
N PRO A 98 -14.93 -2.75 3.62
CA PRO A 98 -15.55 -3.62 2.64
C PRO A 98 -16.71 -2.92 1.92
N GLY A 99 -16.80 -3.09 0.61
CA GLY A 99 -17.82 -2.46 -0.21
C GLY A 99 -17.69 -2.84 -1.67
N HIS A 100 -16.79 -2.18 -2.38
CA HIS A 100 -16.54 -2.43 -3.81
C HIS A 100 -15.97 -3.83 -4.03
N THR A 101 -15.07 -4.28 -3.15
CA THR A 101 -14.78 -5.70 -2.89
C THR A 101 -14.91 -6.03 -1.41
N ALA A 102 -15.02 -7.32 -1.08
CA ALA A 102 -15.10 -7.78 0.30
C ALA A 102 -13.79 -7.58 1.08
N GLN A 103 -12.67 -7.39 0.37
CA GLN A 103 -11.32 -7.25 0.94
C GLN A 103 -10.80 -5.80 0.87
N ASP A 104 -11.68 -4.83 0.59
CA ASP A 104 -11.29 -3.42 0.48
C ASP A 104 -10.66 -2.92 1.78
N VAL A 105 -9.52 -2.27 1.64
CA VAL A 105 -8.83 -1.57 2.73
C VAL A 105 -8.56 -0.11 2.39
N THR A 106 -8.76 0.76 3.37
CA THR A 106 -8.39 2.17 3.29
C THR A 106 -7.14 2.43 4.11
N VAL A 107 -6.17 3.16 3.53
CA VAL A 107 -4.99 3.63 4.25
C VAL A 107 -5.29 4.99 4.88
N MET A 108 -5.27 5.05 6.20
CA MET A 108 -5.47 6.28 6.97
C MET A 108 -4.12 6.83 7.40
N VAL A 109 -3.80 8.05 6.96
CA VAL A 109 -2.57 8.77 7.28
C VAL A 109 -2.91 9.95 8.18
N HIS A 110 -2.49 9.89 9.43
CA HIS A 110 -2.74 10.90 10.44
C HIS A 110 -1.63 11.96 10.49
N ASN A 111 -1.92 13.09 11.13
CA ASN A 111 -0.96 14.15 11.41
C ASN A 111 -0.23 14.71 10.18
N VAL A 112 -0.88 14.72 9.03
CA VAL A 112 -0.34 15.31 7.80
C VAL A 112 -0.38 16.83 7.91
N SER A 113 0.79 17.48 7.93
CA SER A 113 0.93 18.91 8.23
C SER A 113 0.05 19.84 7.39
N CYS A 114 -0.25 19.48 6.13
CA CYS A 114 -1.09 20.29 5.25
C CYS A 114 -2.60 20.13 5.47
N CYS A 115 -3.00 18.97 6.00
CA CYS A 115 -4.30 18.39 5.66
C CYS A 115 -4.97 17.64 6.83
N GLY A 116 -4.28 17.50 7.97
CA GLY A 116 -4.76 16.73 9.13
C GLY A 116 -4.72 15.23 8.85
N ILE A 117 -5.85 14.66 8.45
CA ILE A 117 -5.98 13.23 8.16
C ILE A 117 -6.25 13.05 6.66
N ILE A 118 -5.48 12.17 6.02
CA ILE A 118 -5.69 11.76 4.63
C ILE A 118 -6.14 10.31 4.61
N ALA A 119 -7.21 10.02 3.87
CA ALA A 119 -7.66 8.67 3.56
C ALA A 119 -7.34 8.33 2.10
N VAL A 120 -6.66 7.20 1.87
CA VAL A 120 -6.44 6.63 0.53
C VAL A 120 -7.31 5.38 0.41
N ALA A 121 -8.46 5.52 -0.25
CA ALA A 121 -9.58 4.56 -0.16
C ALA A 121 -9.75 3.63 -1.36
N GLY A 122 -8.73 3.50 -2.23
CA GLY A 122 -8.89 2.83 -3.53
C GLY A 122 -9.80 3.63 -4.47
N LYS A 123 -9.96 3.15 -5.71
CA LYS A 123 -10.86 3.74 -6.72
C LYS A 123 -11.73 2.64 -7.32
#